data_AF-A0A9E6DT79-F1
#
_entry.id   AF-A0A9E6DT79-F1
#
_cell.length_a   1.000
_cell.length_b   1.000
_cell.length_c   1.000
_cell.angle_alpha   90.00
_cell.angle_beta   90.00
_cell.angle_gamma   90.00
#
_symmetry.space_group_name_H-M   'P 1'
#
loop_
_entity.id
_entity.type
_entity.pdbx_description
1 polymer ?
#
loop_
_entity_poly.entity_id
_entity_poly.type
_entity_poly.pdbx_seq_one_letter_code
_entity_poly.pdbx_strand_id
1 'polypeptide(L)'
;MSLIQGATGDWEIVMGLEIHAQISSKSKLMSGSSTEFGAEPNTQVSLVDAAMPGMLPVVNEFCYEQAVLTGLGLNAEINFQKRRQTECALLFVIRTYQPHDRHRGCPPSIIVAPQTAT
;
A
#
# COMPACT_ATOMS: atom_id res chain seq x y z
N MET A 1 17.30 -24.35 -0.26
CA MET A 1 15.96 -24.48 0.34
C MET A 1 16.11 -25.42 1.53
N SER A 2 16.11 -24.93 2.77
CA SER A 2 16.31 -25.77 3.95
C SER A 2 14.96 -26.39 4.35
N LEU A 3 14.78 -27.67 4.06
CA LEU A 3 13.67 -28.46 4.59
C LEU A 3 13.85 -28.63 6.11
N ILE A 4 12.78 -28.44 6.87
CA ILE A 4 12.78 -28.63 8.32
C ILE A 4 12.21 -30.01 8.61
N GLN A 5 12.99 -30.87 9.27
CA GLN A 5 12.48 -32.16 9.72
C GLN A 5 11.52 -31.98 10.88
N GLY A 6 10.26 -32.34 10.65
CA GLY A 6 9.23 -32.42 11.69
C GLY A 6 8.93 -33.87 12.07
N ALA A 7 8.13 -34.06 13.11
CA ALA A 7 7.81 -35.39 13.65
C ALA A 7 7.11 -36.35 12.65
N THR A 8 6.47 -35.81 11.62
CA THR A 8 5.70 -36.55 10.60
C THR A 8 6.31 -36.51 9.20
N GLY A 9 7.47 -35.86 9.00
CA GLY A 9 8.12 -35.75 7.69
C GLY A 9 8.85 -34.42 7.48
N ASP A 10 9.31 -34.19 6.26
CA ASP A 10 9.97 -32.95 5.86
C ASP A 10 8.94 -31.84 5.60
N TRP A 11 9.15 -30.67 6.21
CA TRP A 11 8.26 -29.51 6.11
C TRP A 11 8.96 -28.31 5.46
N GLU A 12 8.18 -27.49 4.78
CA GLU A 12 8.63 -26.23 4.20
C GLU A 12 7.87 -25.06 4.84
N ILE A 13 8.61 -24.03 5.29
CA ILE A 13 7.99 -22.79 5.79
C ILE A 13 7.71 -21.86 4.62
N VAL A 14 6.46 -21.42 4.50
CA VAL A 14 6.04 -20.39 3.55
C VAL A 14 5.47 -19.20 4.33
N MET A 15 6.09 -18.03 4.20
CA MET A 15 5.65 -16.79 4.83
C MET A 15 5.37 -15.72 3.78
N GLY A 16 4.27 -14.99 3.95
CA GLY A 16 3.98 -13.76 3.22
C GLY A 16 4.01 -12.58 4.18
N LEU A 17 4.57 -11.45 3.73
CA LEU A 17 4.61 -10.21 4.50
C LEU A 17 3.68 -9.19 3.86
N GLU A 18 2.99 -8.43 4.70
CA GLU A 18 2.26 -7.24 4.32
C GLU A 18 2.86 -6.06 5.09
N ILE A 19 3.46 -5.14 4.35
CA ILE A 19 4.15 -3.98 4.91
C ILE A 19 3.30 -2.77 4.60
N HIS A 20 3.08 -1.89 5.58
CA HIS A 20 2.41 -0.60 5.38
C HIS A 20 3.44 0.50 5.61
N ALA A 21 3.73 1.30 4.58
CA ALA A 21 4.69 2.39 4.64
C ALA A 21 3.97 3.74 4.44
N GLN A 22 4.23 4.70 5.32
CA GLN A 22 3.69 6.05 5.23
C GLN A 22 4.58 6.92 4.34
N ILE A 23 3.96 7.62 3.39
CA ILE A 23 4.66 8.58 2.53
C ILE A 23 4.98 9.84 3.35
N SER A 24 6.23 10.30 3.29
CA SER A 24 6.66 11.55 3.90
C SER A 24 6.22 12.77 3.07
N SER A 25 4.91 13.00 2.99
CA SER A 25 4.31 14.20 2.38
C SER A 25 4.09 15.31 3.41
N LYS A 26 3.83 16.54 2.95
CA LYS A 26 3.42 17.68 3.80
C LYS A 26 1.91 17.72 4.04
N SER A 27 1.14 17.12 3.14
CA SER A 27 -0.32 17.07 3.19
C SER A 27 -0.83 15.64 2.97
N LYS A 28 -2.04 15.38 3.44
CA LYS A 28 -2.71 14.09 3.29
C LYS A 28 -2.97 13.77 1.80
N LEU A 29 -3.37 12.53 1.55
CA LEU A 29 -3.54 12.02 0.19
C LEU A 29 -4.72 12.65 -0.55
N MET A 30 -5.84 12.87 0.15
CA MET A 30 -7.11 13.31 -0.45
C MET A 30 -7.54 14.71 -0.01
N SER A 31 -6.72 15.36 0.83
CA SER A 31 -7.00 16.67 1.40
C SER A 31 -5.73 17.47 1.62
N GLY A 32 -5.88 18.79 1.72
CA GLY A 32 -4.77 19.72 1.98
C GLY A 32 -4.31 19.78 3.44
N SER A 33 -4.84 18.94 4.33
CA SER A 33 -4.48 18.94 5.75
C SER A 33 -3.07 18.42 5.99
N SER A 34 -2.40 18.96 7.02
CA SER A 34 -1.04 18.56 7.40
C SER A 34 -0.96 17.09 7.81
N THR A 35 0.21 16.50 7.57
CA THR A 35 0.64 15.16 8.01
C THR A 35 1.71 15.21 9.10
N GLU A 36 1.96 16.40 9.67
CA GLU A 36 2.97 16.62 10.70
C GLU A 36 2.63 15.89 12.00
N PHE A 37 3.60 15.14 12.52
CA PHE A 37 3.42 14.37 13.75
C PHE A 37 3.39 15.27 15.00
N GLY A 38 2.57 14.91 15.98
CA GLY A 38 2.56 15.54 17.31
C GLY A 38 1.60 16.71 17.48
N ALA A 39 0.68 16.94 16.55
CA ALA A 39 -0.38 17.93 16.72
C ALA A 39 -1.48 17.43 17.68
N GLU A 40 -2.21 18.38 18.25
CA GLU A 40 -3.35 18.10 19.12
C GLU A 40 -4.45 17.32 18.39
N PRO A 41 -5.24 16.49 19.10
CA PRO A 41 -6.30 15.70 18.49
C PRO A 41 -7.27 16.55 17.65
N ASN A 42 -7.60 16.07 16.45
CA ASN A 42 -8.52 16.70 15.50
C ASN A 42 -8.14 18.12 15.03
N THR A 43 -6.89 18.57 15.23
CA THR A 43 -6.45 19.90 14.74
C THR A 43 -6.02 19.90 13.28
N GLN A 44 -5.52 18.77 12.77
CA GLN A 44 -5.08 18.61 11.38
C GLN A 44 -6.17 17.94 10.53
N VAL A 45 -7.39 18.45 10.57
CA VAL A 45 -8.55 17.84 9.90
C VAL A 45 -9.18 18.84 8.95
N SER A 46 -9.45 18.41 7.71
CA SER A 46 -10.26 19.17 6.74
C SER A 46 -11.69 18.64 6.72
N LEU A 47 -12.59 19.37 6.05
CA LEU A 47 -13.97 18.92 5.83
C LEU A 47 -14.04 17.61 5.03
N VAL A 48 -13.05 17.36 4.17
CA VAL A 48 -12.90 16.10 3.43
C VAL A 48 -12.53 14.97 4.40
N ASP A 49 -11.57 15.20 5.30
CA ASP A 49 -11.16 14.20 6.29
C ASP A 49 -12.26 13.90 7.33
N ALA A 50 -13.09 14.90 7.62
CA ALA A 50 -14.26 14.76 8.49
C ALA A 50 -15.48 14.17 7.76
N ALA A 51 -15.33 13.74 6.50
CA ALA A 51 -16.39 13.17 5.67
C ALA A 51 -17.68 14.02 5.61
N MET A 52 -17.53 15.35 5.59
CA MET A 52 -18.67 16.26 5.52
C MET A 52 -19.39 16.12 4.17
N PRO A 53 -20.73 16.16 4.16
CA PRO A 53 -21.50 15.96 2.94
C PRO A 53 -21.20 17.06 1.91
N GLY A 54 -21.06 16.68 0.64
CA GLY A 54 -20.79 17.59 -0.47
C GLY A 54 -19.31 17.89 -0.72
N MET A 55 -18.40 17.31 0.07
CA MET A 55 -16.96 17.45 -0.13
C MET A 55 -16.45 16.45 -1.19
N LEU A 56 -15.58 16.92 -2.08
CA LEU A 56 -14.94 16.09 -3.09
C LEU A 56 -13.46 15.90 -2.74
N PRO A 57 -12.93 14.66 -2.81
CA PRO A 57 -11.51 14.40 -2.55
C PRO A 57 -10.64 14.95 -3.69
N VAL A 58 -9.51 15.55 -3.32
CA VAL A 58 -8.50 16.04 -4.27
C VAL A 58 -7.21 15.29 -4.02
N VAL A 59 -6.73 14.57 -5.03
CA VAL A 59 -5.57 13.69 -4.84
C VAL A 59 -4.27 14.47 -4.89
N ASN A 60 -3.37 14.14 -3.96
CA ASN A 60 -2.03 14.71 -3.88
C ASN A 60 -1.08 14.04 -4.89
N GLU A 61 -0.64 14.81 -5.90
CA GLU A 61 0.27 14.35 -6.95
C GLU A 61 1.62 13.85 -6.40
N PHE A 62 2.15 14.52 -5.38
CA PHE A 62 3.41 14.11 -4.74
C PHE A 62 3.31 12.69 -4.15
N CYS A 63 2.17 12.34 -3.56
CA CYS A 63 1.97 10.99 -3.02
C CYS A 63 1.98 9.94 -4.14
N TYR A 64 1.43 10.25 -5.31
CA TYR A 64 1.51 9.35 -6.47
C TYR A 64 2.92 9.23 -7.05
N GLU A 65 3.68 10.32 -7.09
CA GLU A 65 5.06 10.26 -7.58
C GLU A 65 5.94 9.39 -6.69
N GLN A 66 5.89 9.62 -5.37
CA GLN A 66 6.58 8.75 -4.40
C GLN A 66 6.12 7.30 -4.51
N ALA A 67 4.86 7.11 -4.88
CA ALA A 67 4.32 5.78 -5.07
C ALA A 67 4.96 5.04 -6.25
N VAL A 68 4.99 5.70 -7.41
CA VAL A 68 5.61 5.15 -8.62
C VAL A 68 7.11 4.95 -8.41
N LEU A 69 7.80 5.90 -7.77
CA LEU A 69 9.23 5.78 -7.45
C LEU A 69 9.51 4.58 -6.56
N THR A 70 8.70 4.36 -5.53
CA THR A 70 8.83 3.20 -4.64
C THR A 70 8.59 1.89 -5.41
N GLY A 71 7.57 1.85 -6.28
CA GLY A 71 7.33 0.69 -7.13
C GLY A 71 8.49 0.39 -8.07
N LEU A 72 9.05 1.40 -8.74
CA LEU A 72 10.22 1.26 -9.60
C LEU A 72 11.46 0.81 -8.81
N GLY A 73 11.69 1.36 -7.61
CA GLY A 73 12.79 0.95 -6.73
C GLY A 73 12.68 -0.50 -6.24
N LEU A 74 11.46 -1.04 -6.18
CA LEU A 74 11.17 -2.43 -5.81
C LEU A 74 11.08 -3.38 -7.02
N ASN A 75 11.38 -2.92 -8.24
CA ASN A 75 11.16 -3.68 -9.47
C ASN A 75 9.72 -4.21 -9.63
N ALA A 76 8.74 -3.44 -9.15
CA ALA A 76 7.32 -3.76 -9.26
C ALA A 76 6.81 -3.49 -10.69
N GLU A 77 5.80 -4.25 -11.11
CA GLU A 77 5.07 -3.95 -12.34
C GLU A 77 4.07 -2.80 -12.08
N ILE A 78 4.24 -1.68 -12.78
CA ILE A 78 3.37 -0.51 -12.62
C ILE A 78 2.16 -0.64 -13.54
N ASN A 79 0.96 -0.58 -12.96
CA ASN A 79 -0.27 -0.57 -13.72
C ASN A 79 -0.59 0.85 -14.22
N PHE A 80 -0.64 1.02 -15.55
CA PHE A 80 -0.93 2.30 -16.20
C PHE A 80 -2.43 2.64 -16.32
N GLN A 81 -3.32 1.77 -15.86
CA GLN A 81 -4.76 2.01 -15.94
C GLN A 81 -5.22 3.03 -14.88
N LYS A 82 -5.70 4.19 -15.36
CA LYS A 82 -6.28 5.24 -14.52
C LYS A 82 -7.69 4.86 -14.07
N ARG A 83 -7.83 4.05 -13.03
CA ARG A 83 -9.07 3.98 -12.26
C ARG A 83 -8.94 4.88 -11.04
N ARG A 84 -9.77 5.93 -10.96
CA ARG A 84 -9.98 6.68 -9.72
C ARG A 84 -10.62 5.71 -8.74
N GLN A 85 -9.81 5.11 -7.88
CA GLN A 85 -10.35 4.38 -6.74
C GLN A 85 -10.79 5.44 -5.73
N THR A 86 -12.07 5.44 -5.39
CA THR A 86 -12.63 6.28 -4.31
C THR A 86 -12.15 5.83 -2.93
N GLU A 87 -11.49 4.67 -2.86
CA GLU A 87 -10.89 4.07 -1.68
C GLU A 87 -9.36 4.08 -1.82
N CYS A 88 -8.76 5.26 -1.99
CA CYS A 88 -7.31 5.37 -1.90
C CYS A 88 -6.96 5.71 -0.45
N ALA A 89 -6.54 4.72 0.33
CA ALA A 89 -5.37 4.92 1.15
C ALA A 89 -4.19 4.44 0.28
N LEU A 90 -3.21 5.30 0.01
CA LEU A 90 -1.95 4.88 -0.61
C LEU A 90 -1.12 4.18 0.46
N LEU A 91 -1.65 3.05 0.92
CA LEU A 91 -0.98 2.10 1.76
C LEU A 91 -0.24 1.18 0.81
N PHE A 92 1.07 1.34 0.78
CA PHE A 92 1.97 0.54 -0.03
C PHE A 92 1.93 -0.92 0.38
N VAL A 93 0.95 -1.68 -0.11
CA VAL A 93 0.92 -3.11 0.19
C VAL A 93 1.85 -3.83 -0.76
N ILE A 94 3.10 -3.98 -0.33
CA ILE A 94 4.05 -4.89 -0.94
C ILE A 94 3.58 -6.30 -0.59
N ARG A 95 2.75 -6.91 -1.44
CA ARG A 95 2.51 -8.36 -1.33
C ARG A 95 3.73 -9.08 -1.87
N THR A 96 4.60 -9.51 -0.98
CA THR A 96 5.62 -10.49 -1.32
C THR A 96 4.97 -11.86 -1.33
N TYR A 97 4.95 -12.53 -2.49
CA TYR A 97 4.84 -13.99 -2.60
C TYR A 97 3.51 -14.62 -2.09
N GLN A 98 2.56 -14.92 -2.99
CA GLN A 98 1.46 -15.82 -2.63
C GLN A 98 1.90 -17.28 -2.82
N PRO A 99 1.73 -18.17 -1.82
CA PRO A 99 2.13 -19.59 -1.91
C PRO A 99 1.54 -20.33 -3.12
N HIS A 100 0.34 -19.90 -3.56
CA HIS A 100 -0.41 -20.50 -4.66
C HIS A 100 0.22 -20.26 -6.05
N ASP A 101 1.10 -19.27 -6.20
CA ASP A 101 1.70 -18.90 -7.48
C ASP A 101 2.84 -19.85 -7.92
N ARG A 102 3.38 -20.66 -6.99
CA ARG A 102 4.43 -21.63 -7.30
C ARG A 102 3.97 -22.78 -8.19
N HIS A 103 2.73 -23.25 -8.02
CA HIS A 103 2.17 -24.31 -8.86
C HIS A 103 1.85 -23.82 -10.29
N ARG A 104 1.82 -22.51 -10.53
CA ARG A 104 1.51 -21.91 -11.83
C ARG A 104 2.74 -21.35 -12.56
N GLY A 105 3.94 -21.43 -11.99
CA GLY A 105 5.16 -20.90 -12.60
C GLY A 105 5.16 -19.37 -12.74
N CYS A 106 4.33 -18.67 -11.96
CA CYS A 106 4.30 -17.21 -12.00
C CYS A 106 5.55 -16.65 -11.28
N PRO A 107 6.32 -15.75 -11.92
CA PRO A 107 7.46 -15.12 -11.27
C PRO A 107 6.98 -14.32 -10.05
N PRO A 108 7.79 -14.21 -8.98
CA PRO A 108 7.45 -13.38 -7.83
C PRO A 108 7.34 -11.92 -8.29
N SER A 109 6.11 -11.43 -8.44
CA SER A 109 5.85 -10.03 -8.77
C SER A 109 5.54 -9.27 -7.49
N ILE A 110 6.27 -8.19 -7.25
CA ILE A 110 5.87 -7.20 -6.26
C ILE A 110 4.73 -6.42 -6.90
N ILE A 111 3.52 -6.63 -6.39
CA ILE A 111 2.34 -5.89 -6.82
C ILE A 111 2.16 -4.74 -5.86
N VAL A 112 2.36 -3.51 -6.34
CA VAL A 112 1.93 -2.31 -5.64
C VAL A 112 0.45 -2.09 -5.99
N ALA A 113 -0.43 -2.59 -5.14
CA ALA A 113 -1.86 -2.33 -5.27
C ALA A 113 -2.28 -1.22 -4.29
N PRO A 114 -3.07 -0.23 -4.72
CA PRO A 114 -3.83 0.58 -3.78
C PRO A 114 -4.76 -0.35 -3.00
N GLN A 115 -4.61 -0.43 -1.67
CA GLN A 115 -5.57 -1.17 -0.86
C GLN A 115 -6.75 -0.28 -0.49
N THR A 116 -7.92 -0.87 -0.68
CA THR A 116 -9.19 -0.45 -0.08
C THR A 116 -9.10 -0.70 1.42
N ALA A 117 -8.89 0.35 2.22
CA ALA A 117 -9.09 0.24 3.67
C ALA A 117 -10.58 -0.05 3.91
N THR A 118 -10.87 -1.17 4.58
CA THR A 118 -12.21 -1.54 5.02
C THR A 118 -12.65 -0.71 6.22
#